data_AF-A0A848ZL28-F1
#
_entry.id   AF-A0A848ZL28-F1
#
_cell.length_a   1.000
_cell.length_b   1.000
_cell.length_c   1.000
_cell.angle_alpha   90.00
_cell.angle_beta   90.00
_cell.angle_gamma   90.00
#
_symmetry.space_group_name_H-M   'P 1'
#
loop_
_entity.id
_entity.type
_entity.pdbx_description
1 polymer ?
#
loop_
_entity_poly.entity_id
_entity_poly.type
_entity_poly.pdbx_seq_one_letter_code
_entity_poly.pdbx_strand_id
1 'polypeptide(L)' 'LSGDAYERIENSGLTELIVTDSIPLKRESKKIRVISCAELFADVMHRVHHNTSISSKFLM' A
#
# COMPACT_ATOMS: atom_id res chain seq x y z
N LEU A 1 4.69 0.87 -10.02
CA LEU A 1 5.99 0.33 -10.52
C LEU A 1 6.11 0.66 -12.00
N SER A 2 7.19 1.34 -12.38
CA SER A 2 7.35 1.97 -13.70
C SER A 2 8.69 1.56 -14.33
N GLY A 3 8.77 1.58 -15.67
CA GLY A 3 9.95 1.09 -16.39
C GLY A 3 10.33 -0.32 -15.97
N ASP A 4 11.63 -0.57 -15.84
CA ASP A 4 12.22 -1.88 -15.54
C ASP A 4 12.21 -2.22 -14.04
N ALA A 5 11.28 -1.66 -13.27
CA ALA A 5 11.23 -1.83 -11.82
C ALA A 5 11.06 -3.30 -11.40
N TYR A 6 10.28 -4.08 -12.16
CA TYR A 6 10.08 -5.50 -11.86
C TYR A 6 11.37 -6.30 -12.06
N GLU A 7 12.11 -6.09 -13.15
CA GLU A 7 13.40 -6.77 -13.37
C GLU A 7 14.40 -6.43 -12.26
N ARG A 8 14.44 -5.16 -11.83
CA ARG A 8 15.33 -4.73 -10.74
C ARG A 8 14.99 -5.39 -9.42
N ILE A 9 13.70 -5.49 -9.08
CA ILE A 9 13.25 -6.13 -7.84
C ILE A 9 13.59 -7.63 -7.86
N GLU A 10 13.30 -8.32 -8.96
CA GLU A 10 13.57 -9.75 -9.09
C GLU A 10 15.07 -10.06 -9.03
N ASN A 11 15.91 -9.25 -9.68
CA ASN A 11 17.37 -9.42 -9.67
C ASN A 11 18.06 -8.88 -8.40
N SER A 12 17.33 -8.17 -7.53
CA SER A 12 17.91 -7.62 -6.31
C SER A 12 18.06 -8.68 -5.20
N GLY A 13 18.84 -8.36 -4.17
CA GLY A 13 18.92 -9.13 -2.93
C GLY A 13 17.72 -8.96 -1.98
N LEU A 14 16.64 -8.30 -2.41
CA LEU A 14 15.45 -8.12 -1.58
C LEU A 14 14.77 -9.47 -1.31
N THR A 15 14.41 -9.71 -0.06
CA THR A 15 13.59 -10.85 0.37
C THR A 15 12.12 -10.61 0.06
N GLU A 16 11.62 -9.42 0.42
CA GLU A 16 10.22 -9.01 0.19
C GLU A 16 10.11 -7.49 0.07
N LEU A 17 9.21 -7.04 -0.80
CA LEU A 17 8.77 -5.67 -0.98
C LEU A 17 7.26 -5.60 -0.71
N ILE A 18 6.88 -4.89 0.35
CA ILE A 18 5.48 -4.69 0.69
C ILE A 18 5.01 -3.35 0.10
N VAL A 19 3.89 -3.38 -0.62
CA VAL A 19 3.25 -2.20 -1.20
C VAL A 19 1.77 -2.19 -0.86
N THR A 20 1.13 -1.01 -0.90
CA THR A 20 -0.33 -0.94 -0.76
C THR A 20 -1.02 -1.12 -2.11
N ASP A 21 -2.30 -1.49 -2.07
CA ASP A 21 -3.20 -1.54 -3.24
C ASP A 21 -3.67 -0.15 -3.71
N SER A 22 -3.06 0.93 -3.24
CA SER A 22 -3.37 2.31 -3.65
C SER A 22 -3.20 2.55 -5.15
N ILE A 23 -2.35 1.76 -5.82
CA ILE A 23 -2.19 1.72 -7.27
C ILE A 23 -2.21 0.25 -7.71
N PRO A 24 -3.06 -0.14 -8.68
CA PRO A 24 -3.10 -1.50 -9.19
C PRO A 24 -1.74 -1.97 -9.72
N LEU A 25 -1.34 -3.19 -9.33
CA LEU A 25 -0.15 -3.81 -9.89
C LEU A 25 -0.40 -4.24 -11.34
N LYS A 26 0.60 -4.03 -12.18
CA LYS A 26 0.58 -4.43 -13.60
C LYS A 26 0.99 -5.88 -13.81
N ARG A 27 1.75 -6.45 -12.87
CA ARG A 27 2.35 -7.78 -12.96
C ARG A 27 2.55 -8.34 -11.55
N GLU A 28 2.39 -9.65 -11.41
CA GLU A 28 2.71 -10.38 -10.19
C GLU A 28 4.21 -10.66 -10.07
N SER A 29 4.73 -10.63 -8.85
CA SER A 29 6.13 -10.92 -8.51
C SER A 29 6.15 -11.66 -7.18
N LYS A 30 7.00 -12.70 -7.06
CA LYS A 30 7.11 -13.48 -5.82
C LYS A 30 7.69 -12.67 -4.67
N LYS A 31 8.45 -11.61 -4.98
CA LYS A 31 9.03 -10.71 -3.99
C LYS A 31 8.09 -9.57 -3.60
N ILE A 32 6.95 -9.41 -4.25
CA ILE A 32 6.05 -8.27 -3.99
C ILE A 32 4.79 -8.76 -3.29
N ARG A 33 4.54 -8.24 -2.10
CA ARG A 33 3.30 -8.47 -1.35
C ARG A 33 2.47 -7.20 -1.31
N VAL A 34 1.20 -7.31 -1.70
CA VAL A 34 0.26 -6.20 -1.65
C VAL A 34 -0.58 -6.29 -0.39
N ILE A 35 -0.70 -5.18 0.33
CA ILE A 35 -1.60 -5.02 1.48
C ILE A 35 -2.69 -4.01 1.15
N SER A 36 -3.91 -4.25 1.64
CA SER A 36 -5.01 -3.31 1.38
C SER A 36 -4.92 -2.08 2.28
N CYS A 37 -5.12 -0.91 1.69
CA CYS A 37 -5.34 0.35 2.41
C CYS A 37 -6.82 0.78 2.45
N ALA A 38 -7.72 -0.04 1.91
CA ALA A 38 -9.15 0.27 1.80
C ALA A 38 -9.80 0.51 3.17
N GLU A 39 -9.51 -0.32 4.18
CA GLU A 39 -10.08 -0.18 5.53
C GLU A 39 -9.67 1.14 6.19
N LEU A 40 -8.39 1.54 6.04
CA LEU A 40 -7.88 2.81 6.53
C LEU A 40 -8.62 3.98 5.88
N PHE A 41 -8.76 3.97 4.56
CA PHE A 41 -9.46 5.05 3.85
C PHE A 41 -10.95 5.10 4.21
N ALA A 42 -11.61 3.95 4.29
CA ALA A 42 -13.03 3.88 4.64
C ALA A 42 -13.30 4.49 6.02
N ASP A 43 -12.49 4.16 7.04
CA ASP A 43 -12.69 4.73 8.38
C ASP A 43 -12.34 6.23 8.42
N VAL A 44 -11.32 6.67 7.68
CA VAL A 44 -11.00 8.11 7.57
C VAL A 44 -12.16 8.87 6.91
N MET A 45 -12.70 8.38 5.80
CA MET A 45 -13.85 8.99 5.13
C MET A 45 -15.07 9.06 6.05
N HIS A 46 -15.37 7.97 6.77
CA HIS A 46 -16.45 7.91 7.74
C HIS A 46 -16.27 8.95 8.85
N ARG A 47 -15.08 9.06 9.42
CA ARG A 47 -14.79 10.00 10.52
C ARG A 47 -14.87 11.45 10.09
N VAL A 48 -14.35 11.78 8.90
CA VAL A 48 -14.45 13.12 8.30
C VAL A 48 -15.91 13.49 8.07
N HIS A 49 -16.72 12.57 7.53
CA HIS A 49 -18.15 12.82 7.31
C HIS A 49 -18.91 13.13 8.62
N HIS A 50 -18.51 12.49 9.73
CA HIS A 50 -19.12 12.69 11.05
C HIS A 50 -18.41 13.72 11.94
N ASN A 51 -17.44 14.49 11.40
CA ASN A 51 -16.64 15.45 12.17
C ASN A 51 -15.99 14.86 13.44
N THR A 52 -15.53 13.61 13.36
CA THR A 52 -14.83 12.92 14.45
C THR A 52 -13.32 12.87 14.18
N SER A 53 -12.52 12.78 15.24
CA SER A 53 -11.06 12.80 15.10
C SER A 53 -10.52 11.62 14.30
N ILE A 54 -9.59 11.89 13.39
CA ILE A 54 -8.78 10.90 12.67
C ILE A 54 -7.43 10.64 13.34
N SER A 55 -7.09 11.34 14.42
CA SER A 55 -5.77 11.26 15.06
C SER A 55 -5.40 9.83 15.50
N SER A 56 -6.39 9.04 15.90
CA SER A 56 -6.23 7.62 16.26
C SER A 56 -5.68 6.71 15.13
N LYS A 57 -5.59 7.21 13.89
CA LYS A 57 -5.03 6.50 12.73
C LYS A 57 -3.56 6.77 12.47
N PHE A 58 -2.95 7.64 13.27
CA PHE A 58 -1.55 7.98 13.17
C PHE A 58 -0.84 7.58 14.47
N LEU A 59 0.35 7.03 14.35
CA LEU A 59 1.24 6.81 15.49
C LEU A 59 1.86 8.17 15.85
N MET A 60 1.62 8.62 17.07
CA MET A 60 2.20 9.85 17.63
C MET A 60 3.35 9.50 18.56
#